data_AF-A0A4Y7J3B8-F1
#
_entry.id   AF-A0A4Y7J3B8-F1
#
_cell.length_a   1.000
_cell.length_b   1.000
_cell.length_c   1.000
_cell.angle_alpha   90.00
_cell.angle_beta   90.00
_cell.angle_gamma   90.00
#
_symmetry.space_group_name_H-M   'P 1'
#
loop_
_entity.id
_entity.type
_entity.pdbx_description
1 polymer ?
#
loop_
_entity_poly.entity_id
_entity_poly.type
_entity_poly.pdbx_seq_one_letter_code
_entity_poly.pdbx_strand_id
1 'polypeptide(L)'
;MNNNKRRGDPPPSSAQAKRFQQQKPPQSVDEYEEMDEDIEETLLLREEEEALIRKDEEERGQVIAARLSKWKRPNLSPAYISQSKNIIFQQLEIDYVIGERHKELLSSSSGGASAAILRIFGVTREGHSVCCHVHGFEPYFYINCPPGMTPDVISRFRQALEARMRETNNKNNNVSKLVLRMEIVQKRSIMYYQQVQSHPFLKIVLALPTMVAGCRSILEKGIHIDGLGSKNFITYESNVLFALRFMIDCNIIGGNWIELPAGKYKKTIRTVSSCQLEIDCLYSELISHPPEGEFSKMAPFRILSFDIECAGRKGHFPEAIHDPVIQVANLVTLQGEDQPFVRNIMALKSCSPIVGVDVMSFETEREVLLAWRRAAALKITEFPILGRIRNSRTRVKDATFSSRSCKGITS
;
A
#
# COMPACT_ATOMS: atom_id res chain seq x y z
N MET A 1 -32.67 -59.08 -29.22
CA MET A 1 -33.08 -59.73 -27.96
C MET A 1 -33.38 -58.64 -26.93
N ASN A 2 -34.62 -58.62 -26.41
CA ASN A 2 -35.18 -57.91 -25.24
C ASN A 2 -34.79 -56.44 -24.98
N ASN A 3 -35.71 -55.48 -25.19
CA ASN A 3 -36.74 -54.95 -24.24
C ASN A 3 -36.12 -54.04 -23.16
N ASN A 4 -36.58 -52.82 -22.85
CA ASN A 4 -37.97 -52.36 -22.75
C ASN A 4 -38.08 -50.81 -22.55
N LYS A 5 -39.19 -50.24 -23.06
CA LYS A 5 -40.08 -49.13 -22.57
C LYS A 5 -39.52 -47.70 -22.35
N ARG A 6 -39.94 -46.68 -23.13
CA ARG A 6 -41.24 -45.91 -23.26
C ARG A 6 -41.36 -44.74 -22.26
N ARG A 7 -41.27 -43.48 -22.72
CA ARG A 7 -42.33 -42.51 -23.15
C ARG A 7 -42.68 -41.52 -22.01
N GLY A 8 -42.93 -40.24 -22.22
CA GLY A 8 -43.04 -39.44 -23.44
C GLY A 8 -43.52 -38.01 -23.09
N ASP A 9 -43.25 -37.07 -23.99
CA ASP A 9 -43.63 -35.66 -23.96
C ASP A 9 -44.55 -35.31 -25.16
N PRO A 10 -45.13 -34.10 -25.24
CA PRO A 10 -46.50 -33.80 -25.69
C PRO A 10 -46.58 -33.40 -27.18
N PRO A 11 -47.79 -33.16 -27.70
CA PRO A 11 -47.93 -32.16 -28.78
C PRO A 11 -49.34 -31.48 -28.81
N PRO A 12 -49.69 -30.68 -29.84
CA PRO A 12 -49.10 -29.41 -30.23
C PRO A 12 -50.17 -28.33 -30.55
N SER A 13 -49.69 -27.13 -30.91
CA SER A 13 -50.45 -25.99 -31.44
C SER A 13 -51.05 -26.19 -32.84
N SER A 14 -52.12 -25.46 -33.17
CA SER A 14 -52.47 -25.09 -34.55
C SER A 14 -53.13 -23.71 -34.62
N ALA A 15 -52.96 -23.05 -35.77
CA ALA A 15 -53.23 -21.64 -35.99
C ALA A 15 -54.29 -21.38 -37.10
N GLN A 16 -54.95 -20.22 -36.96
CA GLN A 16 -55.57 -19.32 -37.98
C GLN A 16 -56.86 -19.70 -38.74
N ALA A 17 -57.84 -18.76 -38.72
CA ALA A 17 -58.42 -18.08 -39.91
C ALA A 17 -59.34 -16.89 -39.52
N LYS A 18 -59.35 -15.82 -40.34
CA LYS A 18 -60.15 -14.58 -40.22
C LYS A 18 -61.46 -14.65 -41.03
N ARG A 19 -62.55 -13.98 -40.58
CA ARG A 19 -63.35 -13.01 -41.39
C ARG A 19 -64.46 -12.29 -40.59
N PHE A 20 -64.69 -11.03 -41.00
CA PHE A 20 -65.62 -10.01 -40.49
C PHE A 20 -67.11 -10.29 -40.75
N GLN A 21 -68.01 -9.82 -39.86
CA GLN A 21 -69.10 -8.88 -40.19
C GLN A 21 -69.79 -8.32 -38.93
N GLN A 22 -70.14 -7.03 -38.97
CA GLN A 22 -70.78 -6.21 -37.92
C GLN A 22 -72.31 -6.35 -37.91
N GLN A 23 -72.94 -6.22 -36.73
CA GLN A 23 -74.18 -5.46 -36.48
C GLN A 23 -74.38 -5.18 -34.97
N LYS A 24 -74.90 -3.99 -34.64
CA LYS A 24 -75.08 -3.30 -33.32
C LYS A 24 -76.55 -3.47 -32.78
N PRO A 25 -76.97 -2.90 -31.63
CA PRO A 25 -76.67 -3.11 -30.19
C PRO A 25 -77.98 -3.49 -29.41
N PRO A 26 -78.08 -3.50 -28.05
CA PRO A 26 -78.29 -2.28 -27.25
C PRO A 26 -77.61 -2.26 -25.86
N GLN A 27 -77.66 -1.08 -25.23
CA GLN A 27 -77.00 -0.61 -24.01
C GLN A 27 -77.53 -1.23 -22.71
N SER A 28 -76.67 -1.32 -21.67
CA SER A 28 -77.09 -1.15 -20.28
C SER A 28 -75.90 -0.87 -19.32
N VAL A 29 -75.92 0.35 -18.79
CA VAL A 29 -75.51 0.85 -17.45
C VAL A 29 -74.03 0.85 -17.03
N ASP A 30 -73.54 2.08 -16.85
CA ASP A 30 -72.31 2.52 -16.23
C ASP A 30 -72.28 2.20 -14.72
N GLU A 31 -71.21 1.54 -14.26
CA GLU A 31 -70.90 1.43 -12.82
C GLU A 31 -69.39 1.25 -12.54
N TYR A 32 -68.50 1.69 -13.44
CA TYR A 32 -67.04 1.57 -13.25
C TYR A 32 -66.29 2.81 -13.78
N GLU A 33 -66.51 3.99 -13.21
CA GLU A 33 -65.67 5.17 -13.48
C GLU A 33 -65.23 5.94 -12.21
N GLU A 34 -65.57 5.50 -11.00
CA GLU A 34 -65.14 6.17 -9.75
C GLU A 34 -63.93 5.51 -9.05
N MET A 35 -63.18 4.62 -9.73
CA MET A 35 -62.05 3.89 -9.11
C MET A 35 -60.70 4.08 -9.83
N ASP A 36 -60.63 4.93 -10.86
CA ASP A 36 -59.41 5.17 -11.64
C ASP A 36 -58.71 6.51 -11.28
N GLU A 37 -59.44 7.56 -10.90
CA GLU A 37 -58.84 8.85 -10.53
C GLU A 37 -58.01 8.76 -9.21
N ASP A 38 -58.48 7.99 -8.22
CA ASP A 38 -57.79 7.80 -6.94
C ASP A 38 -56.44 7.06 -7.08
N ILE A 39 -56.31 6.16 -8.07
CA ILE A 39 -55.09 5.39 -8.33
C ILE A 39 -54.05 6.29 -9.01
N GLU A 40 -54.48 7.11 -9.96
CA GLU A 40 -53.61 8.01 -10.72
C GLU A 40 -53.08 9.16 -9.83
N GLU A 41 -53.91 9.71 -8.95
CA GLU A 41 -53.50 10.67 -7.92
C GLU A 41 -52.51 10.05 -6.91
N THR A 42 -52.76 8.80 -6.48
CA THR A 42 -51.85 8.08 -5.58
C THR A 42 -50.49 7.76 -6.24
N LEU A 43 -50.47 7.48 -7.54
CA LEU A 43 -49.22 7.24 -8.30
C LEU A 43 -48.41 8.53 -8.47
N LEU A 44 -49.08 9.65 -8.79
CA LEU A 44 -48.45 10.97 -8.89
C LEU A 44 -47.82 11.41 -7.56
N LEU A 45 -48.53 11.21 -6.44
CA LEU A 45 -48.00 11.51 -5.10
C LEU A 45 -46.76 10.67 -4.76
N ARG A 46 -46.73 9.39 -5.17
CA ARG A 46 -45.54 8.53 -5.00
C ARG A 46 -44.37 8.97 -5.88
N GLU A 47 -44.64 9.37 -7.13
CA GLU A 47 -43.60 9.89 -8.03
C GLU A 47 -43.01 11.22 -7.52
N GLU A 48 -43.84 12.10 -6.96
CA GLU A 48 -43.41 13.33 -6.30
C GLU A 48 -42.60 13.06 -5.03
N GLU A 49 -43.02 12.10 -4.21
CA GLU A 49 -42.30 11.68 -3.01
C GLU A 49 -40.93 11.06 -3.37
N GLU A 50 -40.87 10.20 -4.39
CA GLU A 50 -39.60 9.68 -4.93
C GLU A 50 -38.71 10.76 -5.52
N ALA A 51 -39.27 11.76 -6.20
CA ALA A 51 -38.52 12.89 -6.73
C ALA A 51 -37.94 13.77 -5.62
N LEU A 52 -38.69 13.98 -4.53
CA LEU A 52 -38.20 14.66 -3.32
C LEU A 52 -37.05 13.87 -2.68
N ILE A 53 -37.17 12.55 -2.54
CA ILE A 53 -36.12 11.69 -1.98
C ILE A 53 -34.85 11.77 -2.84
N ARG A 54 -34.97 11.65 -4.16
CA ARG A 54 -33.83 11.78 -5.09
C ARG A 54 -33.15 13.14 -4.98
N LYS A 55 -33.92 14.21 -4.85
CA LYS A 55 -33.40 15.57 -4.71
C LYS A 55 -32.69 15.78 -3.37
N ASP A 56 -33.25 15.25 -2.27
CA ASP A 56 -32.61 15.27 -0.95
C ASP A 56 -31.30 14.46 -0.96
N GLU A 57 -31.28 13.29 -1.61
CA GLU A 57 -30.06 12.49 -1.81
C GLU A 57 -28.99 13.24 -2.63
N GLU A 58 -29.38 13.94 -3.71
CA GLU A 58 -28.46 14.75 -4.51
C GLU A 58 -27.92 15.96 -3.75
N GLU A 59 -28.77 16.71 -3.05
CA GLU A 59 -28.37 17.85 -2.22
C GLU A 59 -27.44 17.40 -1.09
N ARG A 60 -27.77 16.29 -0.41
CA ARG A 60 -26.92 15.65 0.59
C ARG A 60 -25.58 15.22 -0.01
N GLY A 61 -25.58 14.66 -1.22
CA GLY A 61 -24.38 14.31 -1.97
C GLY A 61 -23.49 15.51 -2.30
N GLN A 62 -24.07 16.63 -2.71
CA GLN A 62 -23.36 17.88 -3.02
C GLN A 62 -22.75 18.52 -1.76
N VAL A 63 -23.48 18.56 -0.64
CA VAL A 63 -22.98 19.07 0.65
C VAL A 63 -21.81 18.22 1.15
N ILE A 64 -21.91 16.90 1.07
CA ILE A 64 -20.81 15.98 1.40
C ILE A 64 -19.61 16.23 0.49
N ALA A 65 -19.82 16.37 -0.83
CA ALA A 65 -18.74 16.64 -1.78
C ALA A 65 -18.01 17.97 -1.50
N ALA A 66 -18.75 19.04 -1.19
CA ALA A 66 -18.19 20.33 -0.82
C ALA A 66 -17.37 20.24 0.48
N ARG A 67 -17.84 19.50 1.50
CA ARG A 67 -17.09 19.26 2.74
C ARG A 67 -15.82 18.45 2.49
N LEU A 68 -15.92 17.36 1.72
CA LEU A 68 -14.79 16.51 1.34
C LEU A 68 -13.71 17.28 0.54
N SER A 69 -14.10 18.31 -0.21
CA SER A 69 -13.14 19.16 -0.93
C SER A 69 -12.18 19.89 0.02
N LYS A 70 -12.66 20.34 1.19
CA LYS A 70 -11.85 20.98 2.23
C LYS A 70 -10.87 20.01 2.89
N TRP A 71 -11.20 18.72 2.90
CA TRP A 71 -10.37 17.68 3.51
C TRP A 71 -9.24 17.22 2.59
N LYS A 72 -9.27 17.52 1.28
CA LYS A 72 -8.22 17.12 0.33
C LYS A 72 -6.93 17.89 0.56
N ARG A 73 -5.80 17.33 0.12
CA ARG A 73 -4.52 18.06 0.09
C ARG A 73 -4.56 19.13 -1.01
N PRO A 74 -3.77 20.22 -0.89
CA PRO A 74 -3.67 21.21 -1.95
C PRO A 74 -3.29 20.59 -3.30
N ASN A 75 -3.79 21.15 -4.39
CA ASN A 75 -3.49 20.68 -5.75
C ASN A 75 -2.01 20.90 -6.10
N LEU A 76 -1.46 20.01 -6.92
CA LEU A 76 -0.10 20.14 -7.41
C LEU A 76 0.03 21.32 -8.38
N SER A 77 1.11 22.08 -8.27
CA SER A 77 1.43 23.13 -9.23
C SER A 77 1.84 22.54 -10.59
N PRO A 78 1.73 23.30 -11.70
CA PRO A 78 2.17 22.87 -13.02
C PRO A 78 3.65 22.43 -13.07
N ALA A 79 4.51 23.01 -12.22
CA ALA A 79 5.93 22.66 -12.12
C ALA A 79 6.15 21.22 -11.63
N TYR A 80 5.35 20.74 -10.67
CA TYR A 80 5.39 19.35 -10.24
C TYR A 80 4.91 18.39 -11.33
N ILE A 81 3.83 18.77 -12.04
CA ILE A 81 3.22 17.94 -13.08
C ILE A 81 4.16 17.81 -14.29
N SER A 82 4.81 18.90 -14.68
CA SER A 82 5.80 18.95 -15.78
C SER A 82 7.18 18.41 -15.43
N GLN A 83 7.42 18.05 -14.16
CA GLN A 83 8.70 17.55 -13.65
C GLN A 83 9.87 18.55 -13.85
N SER A 84 9.56 19.86 -13.79
CA SER A 84 10.50 20.95 -14.05
C SER A 84 11.14 21.55 -12.79
N LYS A 85 10.77 21.08 -11.59
CA LYS A 85 11.35 21.53 -10.31
C LYS A 85 11.84 20.37 -9.47
N ASN A 86 12.74 20.65 -8.53
CA ASN A 86 13.17 19.66 -7.55
C ASN A 86 11.98 19.25 -6.65
N ILE A 87 11.95 17.99 -6.24
CA ILE A 87 11.00 17.49 -5.25
C ILE A 87 11.74 17.35 -3.93
N ILE A 88 11.38 18.18 -2.96
CA ILE A 88 11.96 18.17 -1.62
C ILE A 88 10.85 17.78 -0.63
N PHE A 89 11.05 16.68 0.09
CA PHE A 89 10.04 16.15 1.00
C PHE A 89 10.66 15.56 2.26
N GLN A 90 9.95 15.69 3.38
CA GLN A 90 10.36 15.07 4.63
C GLN A 90 9.84 13.64 4.66
N GLN A 91 10.74 12.68 4.83
CA GLN A 91 10.40 11.26 4.84
C GLN A 91 9.78 10.86 6.19
N LEU A 92 8.83 9.93 6.15
CA LEU A 92 8.13 9.39 7.31
C LEU A 92 8.32 7.88 7.46
N GLU A 93 8.31 7.17 6.34
CA GLU A 93 8.35 5.72 6.32
C GLU A 93 9.15 5.24 5.11
N ILE A 94 9.99 4.23 5.34
CA ILE A 94 10.74 3.54 4.29
C ILE A 94 10.48 2.05 4.40
N ASP A 95 10.07 1.45 3.30
CA ASP A 95 9.98 0.00 3.16
C ASP A 95 10.66 -0.45 1.85
N TYR A 96 10.61 -1.75 1.55
CA TYR A 96 10.98 -2.25 0.23
C TYR A 96 10.01 -3.32 -0.26
N VAL A 97 9.95 -3.47 -1.58
CA VAL A 97 9.23 -4.54 -2.27
C VAL A 97 10.15 -5.21 -3.28
N ILE A 98 9.81 -6.45 -3.65
CA ILE A 98 10.44 -7.12 -4.79
C ILE A 98 9.50 -6.92 -5.98
N GLY A 99 10.00 -6.27 -7.03
CA GLY A 99 9.22 -5.92 -8.20
C GLY A 99 10.01 -6.11 -9.50
N GLU A 100 9.38 -5.78 -10.61
CA GLU A 100 10.04 -5.77 -11.91
C GLU A 100 11.12 -4.68 -11.96
N ARG A 101 12.27 -5.02 -12.55
CA ARG A 101 13.36 -4.08 -12.72
C ARG A 101 12.95 -2.93 -13.64
N HIS A 102 13.18 -1.69 -13.21
CA HIS A 102 12.88 -0.51 -14.02
C HIS A 102 13.82 -0.40 -15.23
N LYS A 103 13.32 -0.77 -16.42
CA LYS A 103 14.14 -0.91 -17.65
C LYS A 103 14.90 0.36 -18.05
N GLU A 104 14.26 1.54 -17.96
CA GLU A 104 14.90 2.78 -18.39
C GLU A 104 15.96 3.31 -17.42
N LEU A 105 15.70 3.25 -16.11
CA LEU A 105 16.64 3.70 -15.08
C LEU A 105 17.82 2.74 -14.93
N LEU A 106 17.61 1.46 -15.21
CA LEU A 106 18.57 0.39 -14.99
C LEU A 106 18.90 -0.34 -16.30
N SER A 107 19.38 0.41 -17.30
CA SER A 107 19.67 -0.07 -18.67
C SER A 107 20.80 -1.12 -18.75
N SER A 108 21.62 -1.26 -17.70
CA SER A 108 22.73 -2.22 -17.67
C SER A 108 22.23 -3.65 -17.45
N SER A 109 22.60 -4.55 -18.37
CA SER A 109 22.18 -5.97 -18.50
C SER A 109 22.62 -6.91 -17.36
N SER A 110 23.12 -6.39 -16.24
CA SER A 110 23.82 -7.17 -15.22
C SER A 110 22.91 -7.84 -14.18
N GLY A 111 21.60 -7.57 -14.22
CA GLY A 111 20.61 -8.03 -13.24
C GLY A 111 19.48 -8.86 -13.85
N GLY A 112 18.81 -9.66 -13.02
CA GLY A 112 17.62 -10.43 -13.42
C GLY A 112 16.38 -9.55 -13.65
N ALA A 113 15.27 -10.19 -14.02
CA ALA A 113 14.00 -9.51 -14.28
C ALA A 113 13.39 -8.83 -13.03
N SER A 114 13.72 -9.32 -11.84
CA SER A 114 13.26 -8.78 -10.56
C SER A 114 14.36 -8.04 -9.81
N ALA A 115 13.99 -6.98 -9.10
CA ALA A 115 14.87 -6.19 -8.24
C ALA A 115 14.16 -5.80 -6.94
N ALA A 116 14.95 -5.47 -5.92
CA ALA A 116 14.42 -4.82 -4.73
C ALA A 116 14.25 -3.32 -4.98
N ILE A 117 13.06 -2.80 -4.70
CA ILE A 117 12.68 -1.40 -4.90
C ILE A 117 12.33 -0.85 -3.53
N LEU A 118 13.06 0.18 -3.09
CA LEU A 118 12.75 0.88 -1.85
C LEU A 118 11.60 1.85 -2.10
N ARG A 119 10.69 2.00 -1.14
CA ARG A 119 9.62 3.00 -1.20
C ARG A 119 9.78 3.95 -0.02
N ILE A 120 9.91 5.22 -0.33
CA ILE A 120 9.99 6.29 0.66
C ILE A 120 8.68 7.09 0.60
N PHE A 121 7.96 7.13 1.72
CA PHE A 121 6.78 7.95 1.86
C PHE A 121 7.10 9.22 2.63
N GLY A 122 6.51 10.33 2.20
CA GLY A 122 6.69 11.58 2.93
C GLY A 122 5.77 12.70 2.47
N VAL A 123 6.12 13.92 2.86
CA VAL A 123 5.32 15.13 2.63
C VAL A 123 6.25 16.30 2.25
N THR A 124 5.90 17.06 1.21
CA THR A 124 6.65 18.28 0.82
C THR A 124 6.37 19.45 1.78
N ARG A 125 7.14 20.54 1.67
CA ARG A 125 6.89 21.77 2.46
C ARG A 125 5.50 22.35 2.21
N GLU A 126 5.00 22.19 0.99
CA GLU A 126 3.68 22.63 0.54
C GLU A 126 2.55 21.66 0.96
N GLY A 127 2.87 20.56 1.64
CA GLY A 127 1.88 19.60 2.12
C GLY A 127 1.43 18.57 1.09
N HIS A 128 2.20 18.35 0.01
CA HIS A 128 1.90 17.30 -0.97
C HIS A 128 2.39 15.94 -0.50
N SER A 129 1.59 14.88 -0.68
CA SER A 129 2.02 13.52 -0.34
C SER A 129 2.89 12.92 -1.45
N VAL A 130 4.01 12.30 -1.04
CA VAL A 130 5.00 11.69 -1.94
C VAL A 130 5.12 10.20 -1.66
N CYS A 131 5.20 9.40 -2.73
CA CYS A 131 5.69 8.03 -2.76
C CYS A 131 6.83 7.96 -3.78
N CYS A 132 8.06 7.82 -3.28
CA CYS A 132 9.26 7.73 -4.11
C CYS A 132 9.75 6.29 -4.15
N HIS A 133 9.77 5.71 -5.35
CA HIS A 133 10.36 4.41 -5.64
C HIS A 133 11.84 4.60 -5.99
N VAL A 134 12.71 4.06 -5.15
CA VAL A 134 14.16 4.18 -5.28
C VAL A 134 14.74 2.86 -5.80
N HIS A 135 15.44 2.96 -6.93
CA HIS A 135 15.95 1.83 -7.71
C HIS A 135 17.48 1.73 -7.66
N GLY A 136 18.00 0.55 -7.94
CA GLY A 136 19.43 0.32 -8.15
C GLY A 136 20.27 0.09 -6.90
N PHE A 137 19.65 0.08 -5.70
CA PHE A 137 20.33 -0.30 -4.48
C PHE A 137 20.36 -1.84 -4.34
N GLU A 138 21.53 -2.40 -4.10
CA GLU A 138 21.75 -3.85 -4.10
C GLU A 138 22.22 -4.34 -2.72
N PRO A 139 21.65 -5.44 -2.19
CA PRO A 139 22.05 -5.98 -0.90
C PRO A 139 23.45 -6.58 -0.97
N TYR A 140 24.24 -6.35 0.08
CA TYR A 140 25.58 -6.91 0.20
C TYR A 140 25.95 -7.18 1.65
N PHE A 141 26.98 -8.00 1.84
CA PHE A 141 27.64 -8.20 3.12
C PHE A 141 29.12 -8.57 2.88
N TYR A 142 29.89 -8.77 3.94
CA TYR A 142 31.33 -9.01 3.84
C TYR A 142 31.76 -10.34 4.47
N ILE A 143 32.86 -10.88 3.97
CA ILE A 143 33.64 -11.96 4.59
C ILE A 143 35.12 -11.57 4.59
N ASN A 144 35.94 -12.19 5.44
CA ASN A 144 37.39 -12.08 5.32
C ASN A 144 37.84 -12.67 3.98
N CYS A 145 38.79 -12.02 3.31
CA CYS A 145 39.35 -12.52 2.05
C CYS A 145 40.46 -13.53 2.35
N PRO A 146 40.34 -14.82 1.93
CA PRO A 146 41.43 -15.77 2.09
C PRO A 146 42.68 -15.38 1.30
N PRO A 147 43.88 -15.71 1.79
CA PRO A 147 45.10 -15.61 0.99
C PRO A 147 44.95 -16.37 -0.34
N GLY A 148 45.46 -15.82 -1.43
CA GLY A 148 45.39 -16.45 -2.76
C GLY A 148 44.10 -16.22 -3.55
N MET A 149 43.24 -15.28 -3.12
CA MET A 149 42.06 -14.85 -3.88
C MET A 149 42.43 -13.98 -5.09
N THR A 150 42.92 -14.62 -6.16
CA THR A 150 43.10 -13.96 -7.46
C THR A 150 41.74 -13.73 -8.16
N PRO A 151 41.66 -12.84 -9.17
CA PRO A 151 40.42 -12.60 -9.91
C PRO A 151 39.77 -13.88 -10.47
N ASP A 152 40.57 -14.84 -10.95
CA ASP A 152 40.08 -16.12 -11.47
C ASP A 152 39.48 -17.01 -10.37
N VAL A 153 40.12 -17.05 -9.21
CA VAL A 153 39.62 -17.77 -8.03
C VAL A 153 38.33 -17.15 -7.53
N ILE A 154 38.22 -15.82 -7.53
CA ILE A 154 36.97 -15.10 -7.17
C ILE A 154 35.86 -15.44 -8.17
N SER A 155 36.16 -15.49 -9.47
CA SER A 155 35.18 -15.87 -10.50
C SER A 155 34.65 -17.28 -10.27
N ARG A 156 35.53 -18.27 -10.00
CA ARG A 156 35.13 -19.64 -9.66
C ARG A 156 34.37 -19.72 -8.35
N PHE A 157 34.80 -19.01 -7.31
CA PHE A 157 34.10 -18.95 -6.03
C PHE A 157 32.68 -18.39 -6.18
N ARG A 158 32.52 -17.30 -6.95
CA ARG A 158 31.20 -16.74 -7.27
C ARG A 158 30.28 -17.78 -7.92
N GLN A 159 30.79 -18.55 -8.88
CA GLN A 159 30.03 -19.60 -9.57
C GLN A 159 29.65 -20.75 -8.63
N ALA A 160 30.59 -21.23 -7.81
CA ALA A 160 30.33 -22.29 -6.83
C ALA A 160 29.29 -21.86 -5.78
N LEU A 161 29.40 -20.63 -5.27
CA LEU A 161 28.43 -20.07 -4.33
C LEU A 161 27.04 -19.94 -4.96
N GLU A 162 26.97 -19.44 -6.19
CA GLU A 162 25.72 -19.31 -6.92
C GLU A 162 25.06 -20.68 -7.19
N ALA A 163 25.83 -21.70 -7.57
CA ALA A 163 25.33 -23.07 -7.74
C ALA A 163 24.76 -23.62 -6.43
N ARG A 164 25.50 -23.50 -5.32
CA ARG A 164 25.06 -23.98 -4.01
C ARG A 164 23.81 -23.26 -3.49
N MET A 165 23.69 -21.96 -3.79
CA MET A 165 22.50 -21.19 -3.49
C MET A 165 21.28 -21.69 -4.28
N ARG A 166 21.44 -22.11 -5.55
CA ARG A 166 20.34 -22.66 -6.35
C ARG A 166 19.84 -23.98 -5.80
N GLU A 167 20.74 -24.86 -5.37
CA GLU A 167 20.37 -26.15 -4.75
C GLU A 167 19.54 -25.98 -3.47
N THR A 168 19.83 -24.95 -2.68
CA THR A 168 19.14 -24.71 -1.40
C THR A 168 17.82 -23.96 -1.60
N ASN A 169 17.68 -23.23 -2.71
CA ASN A 169 16.58 -22.30 -2.92
C ASN A 169 15.55 -22.91 -3.88
N ASN A 170 14.69 -23.80 -3.36
CA ASN A 170 13.58 -24.46 -4.09
C ASN A 170 12.47 -23.52 -4.60
N LYS A 171 12.65 -22.19 -4.49
CA LYS A 171 11.67 -21.21 -4.94
C LYS A 171 11.97 -20.83 -6.39
N ASN A 172 10.98 -20.96 -7.28
CA ASN A 172 10.96 -20.45 -8.66
C ASN A 172 11.05 -18.92 -8.69
N ASN A 173 12.16 -18.35 -8.25
CA ASN A 173 12.45 -16.95 -8.47
C ASN A 173 13.02 -16.82 -9.89
N ASN A 174 12.35 -16.05 -10.74
CA ASN A 174 12.78 -15.66 -12.10
C ASN A 174 14.02 -14.74 -12.09
N VAL A 175 14.99 -15.01 -11.22
CA VAL A 175 16.23 -14.26 -11.08
C VAL A 175 17.33 -15.03 -11.79
N SER A 176 17.79 -14.47 -12.91
CA SER A 176 18.83 -15.08 -13.74
C SER A 176 20.16 -15.23 -13.02
N LYS A 177 20.51 -14.29 -12.13
CA LYS A 177 21.79 -14.26 -11.42
C LYS A 177 21.59 -13.97 -9.94
N LEU A 178 22.03 -14.87 -9.05
CA LEU A 178 21.84 -14.73 -7.59
C LEU A 178 22.95 -13.89 -6.94
N VAL A 179 24.19 -14.15 -7.34
CA VAL A 179 25.38 -13.43 -6.87
C VAL A 179 25.85 -12.50 -7.99
N LEU A 180 25.60 -11.20 -7.82
CA LEU A 180 25.84 -10.21 -8.87
C LEU A 180 27.33 -10.02 -9.12
N ARG A 181 28.10 -9.77 -8.04
CA ARG A 181 29.55 -9.60 -8.07
C ARG A 181 30.18 -9.82 -6.69
N MET A 182 31.49 -10.02 -6.70
CA MET A 182 32.35 -10.11 -5.53
C MET A 182 33.50 -9.12 -5.71
N GLU A 183 33.72 -8.25 -4.72
CA GLU A 183 34.70 -7.16 -4.80
C GLU A 183 35.67 -7.25 -3.62
N ILE A 184 36.98 -7.20 -3.88
CA ILE A 184 37.97 -7.07 -2.80
C ILE A 184 37.92 -5.63 -2.29
N VAL A 185 37.78 -5.46 -0.97
CA VAL A 185 37.75 -4.17 -0.30
C VAL A 185 38.66 -4.18 0.92
N GLN A 186 39.26 -3.04 1.27
CA GLN A 186 40.05 -2.89 2.49
C GLN A 186 39.15 -2.45 3.64
N LYS A 187 39.05 -3.29 4.68
CA LYS A 187 38.18 -3.05 5.85
C LYS A 187 38.88 -3.53 7.11
N ARG A 188 38.33 -3.19 8.28
CA ARG A 188 38.74 -3.74 9.57
C ARG A 188 37.51 -4.14 10.36
N SER A 189 37.62 -5.22 11.12
CA SER A 189 36.59 -5.58 12.10
C SER A 189 36.56 -4.51 13.20
N ILE A 190 35.37 -4.15 13.66
CA ILE A 190 35.17 -3.30 14.84
C ILE A 190 35.56 -4.01 16.13
N MET A 191 35.52 -5.35 16.13
CA MET A 191 35.84 -6.17 17.29
C MET A 191 37.35 -6.24 17.50
N TYR A 192 37.77 -5.95 18.74
CA TYR A 192 39.14 -5.96 19.22
C TYR A 192 40.05 -4.91 18.57
N TYR A 193 41.02 -4.45 19.35
CA TYR A 193 42.11 -3.63 18.83
C TYR A 193 42.97 -4.47 17.88
N GLN A 194 43.29 -3.90 16.71
CA GLN A 194 44.17 -4.48 15.71
C GLN A 194 45.24 -3.45 15.38
N GLN A 195 46.51 -3.86 15.36
CA GLN A 195 47.62 -2.97 14.99
C GLN A 195 47.54 -2.57 13.51
N VAL A 196 47.06 -3.48 12.66
CA VAL A 196 46.89 -3.24 11.23
C VAL A 196 45.60 -2.47 10.99
N GLN A 197 45.69 -1.36 10.25
CA GLN A 197 44.56 -0.46 10.02
C GLN A 197 43.49 -1.04 9.08
N SER A 198 43.86 -1.94 8.17
CA SER A 198 42.93 -2.61 7.25
C SER A 198 43.46 -3.94 6.73
N HIS A 199 42.55 -4.87 6.50
CA HIS A 199 42.79 -6.16 5.86
C HIS A 199 41.89 -6.30 4.63
N PRO A 200 42.23 -7.19 3.69
CA PRO A 200 41.36 -7.49 2.56
C PRO A 200 40.12 -8.28 3.01
N PHE A 201 38.96 -7.76 2.64
CA PHE A 201 37.65 -8.40 2.78
C PHE A 201 37.07 -8.63 1.38
N LEU A 202 36.17 -9.59 1.25
CA LEU A 202 35.38 -9.79 0.06
C LEU A 202 33.95 -9.29 0.30
N LYS A 203 33.54 -8.27 -0.44
CA LYS A 203 32.16 -7.78 -0.49
C LYS A 203 31.38 -8.65 -1.46
N ILE A 204 30.34 -9.31 -0.97
CA ILE A 204 29.47 -10.17 -1.76
C ILE A 204 28.17 -9.42 -2.02
N VAL A 205 27.89 -9.10 -3.29
CA VAL A 205 26.67 -8.40 -3.71
C VAL A 205 25.67 -9.40 -4.29
N LEU A 206 24.44 -9.40 -3.75
CA LEU A 206 23.37 -10.32 -4.11
C LEU A 206 22.25 -9.60 -4.89
N ALA A 207 21.44 -10.38 -5.59
CA ALA A 207 20.34 -9.83 -6.39
C ALA A 207 19.15 -9.35 -5.54
N LEU A 208 18.78 -10.09 -4.48
CA LEU A 208 17.62 -9.77 -3.64
C LEU A 208 17.95 -9.88 -2.14
N PRO A 209 17.37 -9.01 -1.28
CA PRO A 209 17.62 -9.02 0.16
C PRO A 209 17.29 -10.35 0.83
N THR A 210 16.26 -11.03 0.33
CA THR A 210 15.81 -12.34 0.81
C THR A 210 16.85 -13.45 0.63
N MET A 211 17.87 -13.24 -0.21
CA MET A 211 18.94 -14.21 -0.46
C MET A 211 20.09 -14.12 0.56
N VAL A 212 20.20 -13.01 1.30
CA VAL A 212 21.33 -12.76 2.22
C VAL A 212 21.41 -13.85 3.29
N ALA A 213 20.29 -14.19 3.92
CA ALA A 213 20.27 -15.21 5.00
C ALA A 213 20.68 -16.60 4.51
N GLY A 214 20.24 -17.00 3.31
CA GLY A 214 20.62 -18.28 2.70
C GLY A 214 22.10 -18.32 2.32
N CYS A 215 22.59 -17.24 1.69
CA CYS A 215 24.01 -17.09 1.32
C CYS A 215 24.93 -17.16 2.55
N ARG A 216 24.58 -16.41 3.61
CA ARG A 216 25.27 -16.45 4.90
C ARG A 216 25.34 -17.87 5.47
N SER A 217 24.21 -18.58 5.51
CA SER A 217 24.13 -19.94 6.05
C SER A 217 25.05 -20.92 5.31
N ILE A 218 25.14 -20.81 3.97
CA ILE A 218 26.05 -21.63 3.16
C ILE A 218 27.51 -21.34 3.53
N LEU A 219 27.89 -20.07 3.61
CA LEU A 219 29.27 -19.66 3.90
C LEU A 219 29.71 -20.03 5.33
N GLU A 220 28.81 -19.93 6.31
CA GLU A 220 29.06 -20.29 7.71
C GLU A 220 29.21 -21.81 7.91
N LYS A 221 28.41 -22.62 7.18
CA LYS A 221 28.49 -24.09 7.22
C LYS A 221 29.68 -24.66 6.44
N GLY A 222 30.08 -23.97 5.38
CA GLY A 222 31.21 -24.34 4.54
C GLY A 222 30.86 -24.52 3.07
N ILE A 223 31.84 -24.20 2.22
CA ILE A 223 31.76 -24.32 0.77
C ILE A 223 33.12 -24.77 0.20
N HIS A 224 33.08 -25.64 -0.81
CA HIS A 224 34.27 -26.00 -1.58
C HIS A 224 34.59 -24.91 -2.60
N ILE A 225 35.84 -24.46 -2.62
CA ILE A 225 36.33 -23.47 -3.57
C ILE A 225 37.50 -24.07 -4.34
N ASP A 226 37.36 -24.14 -5.66
CA ASP A 226 38.40 -24.64 -6.55
C ASP A 226 39.70 -23.84 -6.36
N GLY A 227 40.77 -24.55 -5.98
CA GLY A 227 42.09 -23.96 -5.69
C GLY A 227 42.33 -23.56 -4.25
N LEU A 228 41.31 -23.56 -3.39
CA LEU A 228 41.42 -23.23 -1.95
C LEU A 228 40.91 -24.36 -1.03
N GLY A 229 40.19 -25.33 -1.58
CA GLY A 229 39.60 -26.45 -0.85
C GLY A 229 38.32 -26.05 -0.11
N SER A 230 37.94 -26.85 0.90
CA SER A 230 36.76 -26.55 1.73
C SER A 230 37.07 -25.43 2.72
N LYS A 231 36.23 -24.39 2.76
CA LYS A 231 36.37 -23.22 3.63
C LYS A 231 35.05 -22.88 4.30
N ASN A 232 35.15 -22.48 5.57
CA ASN A 232 34.07 -21.87 6.33
C ASN A 232 34.41 -20.40 6.56
N PHE A 233 33.40 -19.54 6.58
CA PHE A 233 33.59 -18.10 6.68
C PHE A 233 32.79 -17.52 7.83
N ILE A 234 33.42 -16.56 8.52
CA ILE A 234 32.70 -15.61 9.37
C ILE A 234 32.13 -14.52 8.47
N THR A 235 30.85 -14.20 8.64
CA THR A 235 30.19 -13.12 7.91
C THR A 235 30.11 -11.85 8.74
N TYR A 236 30.22 -10.70 8.08
CA TYR A 236 30.17 -9.38 8.68
C TYR A 236 29.08 -8.56 8.00
N GLU A 237 28.33 -7.81 8.81
CA GLU A 237 27.20 -6.96 8.38
C GLU A 237 26.08 -7.71 7.62
N SER A 238 26.06 -9.03 7.69
CA SER A 238 25.11 -9.92 7.00
C SER A 238 23.71 -9.94 7.62
N ASN A 239 23.53 -9.32 8.78
CA ASN A 239 22.26 -9.22 9.50
C ASN A 239 21.69 -7.80 9.54
N VAL A 240 22.23 -6.88 8.74
CA VAL A 240 21.69 -5.51 8.64
C VAL A 240 20.49 -5.52 7.69
N LEU A 241 19.35 -5.01 8.15
CA LEU A 241 18.12 -4.93 7.36
C LEU A 241 18.34 -4.09 6.09
N PHE A 242 17.77 -4.50 4.97
CA PHE A 242 18.04 -3.87 3.67
C PHE A 242 17.71 -2.37 3.62
N ALA A 243 16.54 -1.97 4.14
CA ALA A 243 16.17 -0.55 4.23
C ALA A 243 17.11 0.23 5.16
N LEU A 244 17.54 -0.38 6.27
CA LEU A 244 18.50 0.23 7.20
C LEU A 244 19.89 0.39 6.55
N ARG A 245 20.33 -0.62 5.80
CA ARG A 245 21.57 -0.58 5.02
C ARG A 245 21.53 0.56 3.99
N PHE A 246 20.44 0.69 3.25
CA PHE A 246 20.21 1.80 2.34
C PHE A 246 20.30 3.17 3.04
N MET A 247 19.64 3.29 4.20
CA MET A 247 19.67 4.52 4.99
C MET A 247 21.09 4.90 5.44
N ILE A 248 21.86 3.94 5.95
CA ILE A 248 23.25 4.14 6.36
C ILE A 248 24.10 4.57 5.17
N ASP A 249 24.04 3.84 4.06
CA ASP A 249 24.91 4.07 2.91
C ASP A 249 24.61 5.40 2.20
N CYS A 250 23.36 5.88 2.24
CA CYS A 250 22.95 7.14 1.64
C CYS A 250 22.89 8.31 2.65
N ASN A 251 23.39 8.13 3.87
CA ASN A 251 23.31 9.11 4.96
C ASN A 251 21.87 9.63 5.21
N ILE A 252 20.87 8.76 5.06
CA ILE A 252 19.47 9.06 5.35
C ILE A 252 19.19 8.69 6.81
N ILE A 253 18.78 9.67 7.60
CA ILE A 253 18.36 9.45 8.99
C ILE A 253 16.84 9.50 9.11
N GLY A 254 16.31 9.08 10.26
CA GLY A 254 14.88 9.15 10.54
C GLY A 254 14.34 10.59 10.45
N GLY A 255 13.26 10.79 9.70
CA GLY A 255 12.56 12.07 9.62
C GLY A 255 13.27 13.18 8.85
N ASN A 256 14.36 12.91 8.11
CA ASN A 256 15.06 13.96 7.40
C ASN A 256 14.41 14.36 6.07
N TRP A 257 14.93 15.43 5.48
CA TRP A 257 14.52 15.90 4.17
C TRP A 257 15.31 15.20 3.07
N ILE A 258 14.59 14.71 2.06
CA ILE A 258 15.15 14.12 0.85
C ILE A 258 14.81 15.03 -0.32
N GLU A 259 15.80 15.28 -1.16
CA GLU A 259 15.68 16.04 -2.38
C GLU A 259 15.95 15.18 -3.60
N LEU A 260 15.09 15.35 -4.61
CA LEU A 260 15.21 14.76 -5.93
C LEU A 260 15.33 15.90 -6.95
N PRO A 261 16.53 16.10 -7.53
CA PRO A 261 16.75 17.14 -8.53
C PRO A 261 15.87 16.97 -9.78
N ALA A 262 15.44 18.07 -10.37
CA ALA A 262 14.72 18.06 -11.64
C ALA A 262 15.50 17.31 -12.73
N GLY A 263 14.80 16.49 -13.51
CA GLY A 263 15.41 15.63 -14.53
C GLY A 263 16.08 14.35 -14.00
N LYS A 264 16.20 14.17 -12.68
CA LYS A 264 16.77 12.96 -12.05
C LYS A 264 15.74 11.99 -11.48
N TYR A 265 14.47 12.36 -11.56
CA TYR A 265 13.34 11.49 -11.24
C TYR A 265 12.39 11.43 -12.43
N LYS A 266 11.55 10.40 -12.46
CA LYS A 266 10.50 10.21 -13.44
C LYS A 266 9.17 9.99 -12.75
N LYS A 267 8.08 10.48 -13.32
CA LYS A 267 6.74 10.06 -12.90
C LYS A 267 6.59 8.56 -13.14
N THR A 268 5.99 7.86 -12.17
CA THR A 268 5.81 6.42 -12.31
C THR A 268 4.86 6.05 -13.44
N ILE A 269 5.16 4.94 -14.13
CA ILE A 269 4.30 4.39 -15.19
C ILE A 269 3.02 3.79 -14.57
N ARG A 270 3.16 3.11 -13.43
CA ARG A 270 2.07 2.41 -12.77
C ARG A 270 1.88 2.95 -11.35
N THR A 271 0.83 3.75 -11.16
CA THR A 271 0.48 4.26 -9.84
C THR A 271 -0.08 3.14 -8.95
N VAL A 272 0.65 2.79 -7.90
CA VAL A 272 0.26 1.81 -6.88
C VAL A 272 -0.09 2.47 -5.56
N SER A 273 0.21 3.76 -5.37
CA SER A 273 -0.07 4.49 -4.14
C SER A 273 -1.25 5.46 -4.26
N SER A 274 -1.77 5.91 -3.14
CA SER A 274 -2.74 7.01 -3.03
C SER A 274 -2.08 8.39 -2.85
N CYS A 275 -0.76 8.49 -3.04
CA CYS A 275 -0.04 9.76 -2.93
C CYS A 275 -0.29 10.64 -4.16
N GLN A 276 -0.12 11.96 -4.00
CA GLN A 276 -0.26 12.92 -5.10
C GLN A 276 0.91 12.82 -6.07
N LEU A 277 2.13 12.69 -5.53
CA LEU A 277 3.35 12.48 -6.28
C LEU A 277 3.79 11.03 -6.12
N GLU A 278 3.86 10.32 -7.25
CA GLU A 278 4.40 8.97 -7.31
C GLU A 278 5.46 8.91 -8.41
N ILE A 279 6.70 8.68 -7.98
CA ILE A 279 7.89 8.93 -8.80
C ILE A 279 8.90 7.80 -8.62
N ASP A 280 9.73 7.62 -9.64
CA ASP A 280 10.84 6.67 -9.70
C ASP A 280 12.17 7.43 -9.82
N CYS A 281 13.18 7.05 -9.04
CA CYS A 281 14.53 7.60 -9.15
C CYS A 281 15.59 6.53 -8.87
N LEU A 282 16.85 6.81 -9.24
CA LEU A 282 18.00 6.00 -8.83
C LEU A 282 18.45 6.39 -7.42
N TYR A 283 18.92 5.41 -6.64
CA TYR A 283 19.44 5.67 -5.31
C TYR A 283 20.64 6.62 -5.30
N SER A 284 21.42 6.64 -6.38
CA SER A 284 22.59 7.51 -6.54
C SER A 284 22.25 8.97 -6.84
N GLU A 285 20.99 9.26 -7.17
CA GLU A 285 20.53 10.60 -7.59
C GLU A 285 19.77 11.33 -6.48
N LEU A 286 19.45 10.66 -5.38
CA LEU A 286 18.81 11.30 -4.22
C LEU A 286 19.84 12.07 -3.40
N ILE A 287 19.39 13.18 -2.83
CA ILE A 287 20.18 14.00 -1.92
C ILE A 287 19.54 13.91 -0.54
N SER A 288 20.32 13.43 0.44
CA SER A 288 19.93 13.38 1.84
C SER A 288 20.42 14.64 2.54
N HIS A 289 19.49 15.44 3.08
CA HIS A 289 19.84 16.65 3.81
C HIS A 289 19.98 16.35 5.31
N PRO A 290 21.07 16.82 5.98
CA PRO A 290 21.14 16.78 7.43
C PRO A 290 20.07 17.70 8.05
N PRO A 291 19.57 17.39 9.26
CA PRO A 291 18.47 18.12 9.89
C PRO A 291 18.93 19.44 10.52
N GLU A 292 19.61 20.27 9.73
CA GLU A 292 20.23 21.52 10.15
C GLU A 292 19.65 22.70 9.37
N GLY A 293 19.71 23.91 9.94
CA GLY A 293 19.23 25.13 9.30
C GLY A 293 17.78 24.99 8.80
N GLU A 294 17.55 25.27 7.51
CA GLU A 294 16.23 25.17 6.87
C GLU A 294 15.63 23.74 6.86
N PHE A 295 16.46 22.70 6.99
CA PHE A 295 16.06 21.30 7.02
C PHE A 295 15.81 20.76 8.44
N SER A 296 15.97 21.61 9.47
CA SER A 296 15.50 21.31 10.83
C SER A 296 13.97 21.45 10.99
N LYS A 297 13.33 22.23 10.10
CA LYS A 297 11.88 22.47 10.10
C LYS A 297 11.12 21.19 9.73
N MET A 298 9.94 21.01 10.31
CA MET A 298 9.04 19.91 9.97
C MET A 298 8.11 20.27 8.80
N ALA A 299 7.75 19.27 8.00
CA ALA A 299 6.70 19.35 7.01
C ALA A 299 5.31 19.42 7.70
N PRO A 300 4.29 20.00 7.04
CA PRO A 300 2.93 20.07 7.58
C PRO A 300 2.25 18.69 7.52
N PHE A 301 2.63 17.80 8.42
CA PHE A 301 2.01 16.48 8.55
C PHE A 301 0.54 16.61 8.94
N ARG A 302 -0.29 15.72 8.42
CA ARG A 302 -1.69 15.60 8.84
C ARG A 302 -1.79 14.51 9.90
N ILE A 303 -2.17 14.90 11.11
CA ILE A 303 -2.35 14.02 12.25
C ILE A 303 -3.85 13.75 12.36
N LEU A 304 -4.24 12.49 12.24
CA LEU A 304 -5.62 12.03 12.44
C LEU A 304 -5.69 11.39 13.83
N SER A 305 -6.52 11.95 14.70
CA SER A 305 -7.00 11.29 15.92
C SER A 305 -8.44 10.86 15.69
N PHE A 306 -8.78 9.65 16.13
CA PHE A 306 -10.13 9.12 15.99
C PHE A 306 -10.49 8.28 17.21
N ASP A 307 -11.78 8.15 17.45
CA ASP A 307 -12.36 7.34 18.50
C ASP A 307 -13.63 6.65 17.99
N ILE A 308 -13.94 5.46 18.52
CA ILE A 308 -15.08 4.65 18.09
C ILE A 308 -15.98 4.34 19.27
N GLU A 309 -17.29 4.30 19.02
CA GLU A 309 -18.29 3.89 20.00
C GLU A 309 -19.04 2.65 19.50
N CYS A 310 -19.31 1.73 20.43
CA CYS A 310 -20.02 0.48 20.16
C CYS A 310 -21.25 0.35 21.04
N ALA A 311 -22.33 -0.24 20.51
CA ALA A 311 -23.52 -0.55 21.28
C ALA A 311 -23.41 -1.96 21.90
N GLY A 312 -22.89 -2.03 23.13
CA GLY A 312 -22.70 -3.30 23.86
C GLY A 312 -23.96 -3.85 24.53
N ARG A 313 -24.03 -5.18 24.67
CA ARG A 313 -25.01 -5.88 25.49
C ARG A 313 -24.82 -5.58 26.99
N LYS A 314 -25.92 -5.43 27.73
CA LYS A 314 -25.91 -5.09 29.16
C LYS A 314 -25.09 -6.10 29.98
N GLY A 315 -24.08 -5.61 30.69
CA GLY A 315 -23.22 -6.42 31.57
C GLY A 315 -22.10 -7.19 30.84
N HIS A 316 -21.94 -7.01 29.54
CA HIS A 316 -20.88 -7.63 28.74
C HIS A 316 -19.92 -6.58 28.20
N PHE A 317 -18.63 -6.92 28.13
CA PHE A 317 -17.68 -6.13 27.35
C PHE A 317 -17.96 -6.32 25.85
N PRO A 318 -17.87 -5.28 25.01
CA PRO A 318 -18.17 -5.40 23.58
C PRO A 318 -17.34 -6.48 22.86
N GLU A 319 -18.02 -7.29 22.06
CA GLU A 319 -17.46 -8.32 21.20
C GLU A 319 -17.73 -7.98 19.73
N ALA A 320 -16.68 -7.96 18.90
CA ALA A 320 -16.76 -7.51 17.50
C ALA A 320 -17.72 -8.30 16.60
N ILE A 321 -18.17 -9.49 17.03
CA ILE A 321 -19.15 -10.32 16.31
C ILE A 321 -20.59 -9.91 16.65
N HIS A 322 -20.82 -9.35 17.84
CA HIS A 322 -22.16 -9.15 18.40
C HIS A 322 -22.54 -7.69 18.57
N ASP A 323 -21.56 -6.83 18.88
CA ASP A 323 -21.80 -5.47 19.33
C ASP A 323 -21.31 -4.50 18.23
N PRO A 324 -22.23 -3.83 17.50
CA PRO A 324 -21.90 -3.05 16.31
C PRO A 324 -21.22 -1.72 16.66
N VAL A 325 -20.40 -1.24 15.73
CA VAL A 325 -19.87 0.13 15.77
C VAL A 325 -20.98 1.10 15.39
N ILE A 326 -21.27 2.06 16.27
CA ILE A 326 -22.35 3.03 16.11
C ILE A 326 -21.86 4.44 15.82
N GLN A 327 -20.65 4.82 16.24
CA GLN A 327 -20.09 6.14 15.94
C GLN A 327 -18.58 6.06 15.71
N VAL A 328 -18.08 6.94 14.84
CA VAL A 328 -16.66 7.17 14.62
C VAL A 328 -16.40 8.67 14.57
N ALA A 329 -15.72 9.19 15.59
CA ALA A 329 -15.34 10.60 15.68
C ALA A 329 -13.93 10.81 15.10
N ASN A 330 -13.71 11.89 14.36
CA ASN A 330 -12.41 12.20 13.76
C ASN A 330 -12.01 13.67 13.95
N LEU A 331 -10.75 13.87 14.32
CA LEU A 331 -10.08 15.16 14.36
C LEU A 331 -8.83 15.10 13.49
N VAL A 332 -8.69 16.06 12.56
CA VAL A 332 -7.47 16.21 11.75
C VAL A 332 -6.83 17.55 12.03
N THR A 333 -5.58 17.50 12.49
CA THR A 333 -4.73 18.66 12.78
C THR A 333 -3.53 18.68 11.86
N LEU A 334 -3.07 19.86 11.48
CA LEU A 334 -1.78 20.03 10.79
C LEU A 334 -0.68 20.22 11.82
N GLN A 335 0.47 19.59 11.60
CA GLN A 335 1.64 19.78 12.44
C GLN A 335 1.99 21.26 12.55
N GLY A 336 2.05 21.78 13.77
CA GLY A 336 2.34 23.19 14.07
C GLY A 336 1.11 24.08 14.24
N GLU A 337 -0.09 23.58 13.96
CA GLU A 337 -1.34 24.31 14.20
C GLU A 337 -1.97 23.93 15.55
N ASP A 338 -2.51 24.92 16.27
CA ASP A 338 -3.13 24.71 17.59
C ASP A 338 -4.55 24.15 17.51
N GLN A 339 -5.19 24.23 16.34
CA GLN A 339 -6.59 23.86 16.15
C GLN A 339 -6.75 22.88 14.99
N PRO A 340 -7.61 21.85 15.12
CA PRO A 340 -7.93 20.96 14.02
C PRO A 340 -8.73 21.71 12.94
N PHE A 341 -8.43 21.39 11.69
CA PHE A 341 -9.13 21.94 10.53
C PHE A 341 -10.24 21.01 10.02
N VAL A 342 -10.27 19.75 10.49
CA VAL A 342 -11.39 18.81 10.30
C VAL A 342 -11.88 18.33 11.65
N ARG A 343 -13.18 18.45 11.86
CA ARG A 343 -13.91 17.87 13.00
C ARG A 343 -15.14 17.19 12.42
N ASN A 344 -15.22 15.87 12.47
CA ASN A 344 -16.41 15.15 11.99
C ASN A 344 -16.80 14.01 12.92
N ILE A 345 -18.06 13.61 12.81
CA ILE A 345 -18.58 12.40 13.43
C ILE A 345 -19.40 11.65 12.40
N MET A 346 -19.11 10.36 12.25
CA MET A 346 -19.88 9.43 11.43
C MET A 346 -20.72 8.57 12.36
N ALA A 347 -22.05 8.65 12.24
CA ALA A 347 -22.99 8.00 13.14
C ALA A 347 -23.90 7.02 12.40
N LEU A 348 -24.21 5.91 13.05
CA LEU A 348 -25.28 5.01 12.66
C LEU A 348 -26.62 5.62 13.05
N LYS A 349 -27.57 5.60 12.12
CA LYS A 349 -28.86 6.30 12.18
C LYS A 349 -28.68 7.82 12.29
N SER A 350 -29.77 8.52 12.60
CA SER A 350 -29.81 9.96 12.69
C SER A 350 -29.01 10.47 13.90
N CYS A 351 -28.42 11.66 13.74
CA CYS A 351 -27.68 12.36 14.77
C CYS A 351 -27.95 13.86 14.62
N SER A 352 -28.20 14.55 15.73
CA SER A 352 -28.48 15.98 15.72
C SER A 352 -27.25 16.79 15.28
N PRO A 353 -27.42 17.94 14.60
CA PRO A 353 -26.31 18.81 14.26
C PRO A 353 -25.53 19.27 15.49
N ILE A 354 -24.20 19.29 15.39
CA ILE A 354 -23.29 19.77 16.43
C ILE A 354 -22.53 20.98 15.87
N VAL A 355 -22.51 22.08 16.62
CA VAL A 355 -21.87 23.33 16.19
C VAL A 355 -20.37 23.10 15.94
N GLY A 356 -19.91 23.46 14.73
CA GLY A 356 -18.50 23.34 14.35
C GLY A 356 -18.02 21.92 14.03
N VAL A 357 -18.93 20.95 13.94
CA VAL A 357 -18.63 19.54 13.61
C VAL A 357 -19.43 19.10 12.38
N ASP A 358 -18.77 18.45 11.43
CA ASP A 358 -19.43 17.80 10.31
C ASP A 358 -20.07 16.48 10.77
N VAL A 359 -21.39 16.50 11.01
CA VAL A 359 -22.17 15.30 11.36
C VAL A 359 -22.58 14.57 10.09
N MET A 360 -22.26 13.27 10.01
CA MET A 360 -22.59 12.38 8.90
C MET A 360 -23.33 11.14 9.41
N SER A 361 -24.61 11.04 9.07
CA SER A 361 -25.48 9.92 9.48
C SER A 361 -25.55 8.86 8.39
N PHE A 362 -25.64 7.57 8.75
CA PHE A 362 -25.72 6.45 7.80
C PHE A 362 -26.73 5.41 8.28
N GLU A 363 -27.36 4.66 7.36
CA GLU A 363 -28.42 3.71 7.75
C GLU A 363 -27.87 2.38 8.25
N THR A 364 -26.70 1.97 7.77
CA THR A 364 -26.07 0.69 8.11
C THR A 364 -24.65 0.89 8.65
N GLU A 365 -24.22 -0.01 9.55
CA GLU A 365 -22.83 -0.01 10.06
C GLU A 365 -21.81 -0.14 8.90
N ARG A 366 -22.16 -0.93 7.88
CA ARG A 366 -21.34 -1.08 6.69
C ARG A 366 -21.07 0.25 5.98
N GLU A 367 -22.08 1.12 5.89
CA GLU A 367 -21.93 2.46 5.32
C GLU A 367 -21.05 3.35 6.19
N VAL A 368 -21.20 3.31 7.53
CA VAL A 368 -20.32 4.03 8.46
C VAL A 368 -18.85 3.63 8.23
N LEU A 369 -18.56 2.33 8.23
CA LEU A 369 -17.21 1.80 8.05
C LEU A 369 -16.65 2.10 6.66
N LEU A 370 -17.48 2.00 5.61
CA LEU A 370 -17.07 2.38 4.27
C LEU A 370 -16.82 3.89 4.19
N ALA A 371 -17.66 4.75 4.77
CA ALA A 371 -17.45 6.19 4.76
C ALA A 371 -16.20 6.62 5.54
N TRP A 372 -15.91 5.94 6.65
CA TRP A 372 -14.72 6.21 7.48
C TRP A 372 -13.41 5.84 6.79
N ARG A 373 -13.43 4.74 6.02
CA ARG A 373 -12.33 4.44 5.10
C ARG A 373 -12.12 5.65 4.19
N ARG A 374 -10.90 5.84 3.65
CA ARG A 374 -10.63 6.71 2.48
C ARG A 374 -11.43 6.30 1.20
N ALA A 375 -12.46 5.49 1.35
CA ALA A 375 -13.29 4.85 0.37
C ALA A 375 -13.93 5.77 -0.65
N ALA A 376 -14.65 6.78 -0.17
CA ALA A 376 -15.43 7.64 -1.04
C ALA A 376 -14.48 8.40 -1.99
N ALA A 377 -13.27 8.73 -1.52
CA ALA A 377 -12.24 9.36 -2.32
C ALA A 377 -11.52 8.39 -3.29
N LEU A 378 -11.44 7.09 -2.98
CA LEU A 378 -10.62 6.10 -3.71
C LEU A 378 -11.41 5.01 -4.46
N LYS A 379 -12.75 4.99 -4.35
CA LYS A 379 -13.66 4.03 -5.02
C LYS A 379 -13.34 2.54 -4.77
N ILE A 380 -12.85 2.19 -3.59
CA ILE A 380 -12.56 0.80 -3.22
C ILE A 380 -13.89 0.10 -2.79
N THR A 381 -14.01 -1.23 -2.81
CA THR A 381 -15.26 -1.92 -2.40
C THR A 381 -15.15 -2.65 -1.06
N GLU A 382 -13.94 -2.78 -0.51
CA GLU A 382 -13.63 -3.55 0.71
C GLU A 382 -13.00 -2.71 1.83
N PHE A 383 -13.44 -2.90 3.08
CA PHE A 383 -12.99 -2.10 4.23
C PHE A 383 -11.49 -2.17 4.58
N PRO A 384 -10.81 -3.35 4.61
CA PRO A 384 -9.48 -3.48 5.23
C PRO A 384 -8.32 -2.90 4.41
N ILE A 385 -8.58 -1.98 3.48
CA ILE A 385 -7.55 -1.31 2.65
C ILE A 385 -7.40 0.13 3.18
N LEU A 386 -6.59 0.28 4.23
CA LEU A 386 -6.38 1.55 4.95
C LEU A 386 -5.04 2.21 4.63
N GLY A 387 -4.07 1.43 4.13
CA GLY A 387 -2.70 1.88 3.85
C GLY A 387 -2.59 2.83 2.66
N ARG A 388 -1.38 3.34 2.42
CA ARG A 388 -1.08 4.20 1.26
C ARG A 388 -1.03 3.43 -0.06
N ILE A 389 -0.74 2.13 -0.01
CA ILE A 389 -0.69 1.26 -1.19
C ILE A 389 -2.11 0.78 -1.53
N ARG A 390 -2.53 1.05 -2.76
CA ARG A 390 -3.82 0.62 -3.29
C ARG A 390 -3.89 -0.90 -3.28
N ASN A 391 -5.07 -1.42 -2.96
CA ASN A 391 -5.36 -2.86 -2.93
C ASN A 391 -4.51 -3.68 -1.93
N SER A 392 -3.78 -3.04 -1.03
CA SER A 392 -3.06 -3.73 0.04
C SER A 392 -3.96 -3.86 1.27
N ARG A 393 -4.27 -5.11 1.64
CA ARG A 393 -5.10 -5.40 2.82
C ARG A 393 -4.27 -5.33 4.10
N THR A 394 -4.79 -4.58 5.06
CA THR A 394 -4.33 -4.53 6.44
C THR A 394 -4.68 -5.85 7.12
N ARG A 395 -3.74 -6.39 7.89
CA ARG A 395 -3.92 -7.64 8.65
C ARG A 395 -3.41 -7.45 10.06
N VAL A 396 -4.12 -8.02 11.03
CA VAL A 396 -3.64 -8.14 12.40
C VAL A 396 -2.57 -9.22 12.43
N LYS A 397 -1.47 -8.95 13.13
CA LYS A 397 -0.39 -9.90 13.37
C LYS A 397 0.00 -9.83 14.83
N ASP A 398 -0.08 -10.97 15.50
CA ASP A 398 0.39 -11.09 16.87
C ASP A 398 1.92 -10.97 16.90
N ALA A 399 2.41 -10.14 17.81
CA ALA A 399 3.83 -9.93 18.04
C ALA A 399 4.05 -9.78 19.56
N THR A 400 5.06 -10.47 20.06
CA THR A 400 5.45 -10.37 21.48
C THR A 400 6.68 -9.49 21.59
N PHE A 401 6.58 -8.44 22.39
CA PHE A 401 7.73 -7.65 22.83
C PHE A 401 8.03 -7.97 24.30
N SER A 402 9.30 -8.20 24.62
CA SER A 402 9.74 -8.52 25.98
C SER A 402 11.03 -7.78 26.29
N SER A 403 11.07 -7.08 27.43
CA SER A 403 12.23 -6.38 27.95
C SER A 403 12.21 -6.39 29.47
N ARG A 404 13.39 -6.38 30.11
CA ARG A 404 13.49 -6.25 31.58
C ARG A 404 12.87 -4.94 32.07
N SER A 405 12.92 -3.87 31.27
CA SER A 405 12.31 -2.58 31.61
C SER A 405 10.78 -2.62 31.65
N CYS A 406 10.14 -3.62 31.04
CA CYS A 406 8.68 -3.78 31.10
C CYS A 406 8.19 -4.39 32.43
N LYS A 407 9.09 -4.90 33.28
CA LYS A 407 8.72 -5.52 34.57
C LYS A 407 8.36 -4.51 35.68
N GLY A 408 8.51 -3.20 35.45
CA GLY A 408 8.26 -2.16 36.46
C GLY A 408 6.84 -1.57 36.49
N ILE A 409 5.89 -2.11 35.72
CA ILE A 409 4.52 -1.56 35.60
C ILE A 409 3.49 -2.34 36.45
N THR A 410 3.93 -3.38 37.16
CA THR A 410 3.10 -4.12 38.11
C THR A 410 3.79 -4.18 39.46
N SER A 411 3.63 -3.13 40.25
CA SER A 411 3.84 -3.15 41.70
C SER A 411 2.90 -2.15 42.34
#